data_AF-A0A7C1ADS9-F1
#
_entry.id   AF-A0A7C1ADS9-F1
#
_cell.length_a   1.000
_cell.length_b   1.000
_cell.length_c   1.000
_cell.angle_alpha   90.00
_cell.angle_beta   90.00
_cell.angle_gamma   90.00
#
_symmetry.space_group_name_H-M   'P 1'
#
loop_
_entity.id
_entity.type
_entity.pdbx_description
1 polymer ?
#
loop_
_entity_poly.entity_id
_entity_poly.type
_entity_poly.pdbx_seq_one_letter_code
_entity_poly.pdbx_strand_id
1 'polypeptide(L)'
;TGSPDMGRMVIAPYLWSKGIKHIDYLVLSHAHPDHYGGLIYVMDNFKIGEIWFNGRSIPEAGEFFRKIKEREIPKIVLKRGDVLEAEEYKVLVLHPYDEFFAGSSRGEFSDQNSDSLVLKIESDDLSVLFTGDIEKEAEENLVHLSKWLKSDIIKVPHHGGRTSSSSAFVKAVGPETAVVSVGKNNLFNHPHAETIKRYTDSGAKMYRTDAHGAVIVTAENGSYEIRTYEDHAFSKVNSWKDELKNLMLLIH
;
A
#
# COMPACT_ATOMS: atom_id res chain seq x y z
N THR A 1 -13.98 8.76 -22.29
CA THR A 1 -14.31 9.00 -20.86
C THR A 1 -13.24 8.33 -20.05
N GLY A 2 -12.38 9.12 -19.39
CA GLY A 2 -11.18 8.59 -18.70
C GLY A 2 -11.54 7.82 -17.43
N SER A 3 -10.70 6.83 -17.08
CA SER A 3 -10.75 6.16 -15.78
C SER A 3 -10.71 7.19 -14.64
N PRO A 4 -11.38 6.94 -13.51
CA PRO A 4 -11.35 7.84 -12.36
C PRO A 4 -9.93 8.05 -11.83
N ASP A 5 -9.54 9.30 -11.65
CA ASP A 5 -8.23 9.68 -11.07
C ASP A 5 -8.35 9.72 -9.54
N MET A 6 -7.83 8.68 -8.88
CA MET A 6 -7.86 8.56 -7.42
C MET A 6 -7.01 9.62 -6.71
N GLY A 7 -5.97 10.12 -7.37
CA GLY A 7 -5.15 11.24 -6.89
C GLY A 7 -6.00 12.49 -6.71
N ARG A 8 -6.80 12.82 -7.72
CA ARG A 8 -7.73 13.96 -7.69
C ARG A 8 -8.93 13.73 -6.79
N MET A 9 -9.53 12.55 -6.84
CA MET A 9 -10.84 12.29 -6.23
C MET A 9 -10.77 11.94 -4.74
N VAL A 10 -9.66 11.35 -4.28
CA VAL A 10 -9.56 10.82 -2.92
C VAL A 10 -8.30 11.32 -2.22
N ILE A 11 -7.12 11.13 -2.82
CA ILE A 11 -5.85 11.41 -2.14
C ILE A 11 -5.65 12.90 -1.87
N ALA A 12 -5.76 13.75 -2.89
CA ALA A 12 -5.55 15.19 -2.73
C ALA A 12 -6.55 15.84 -1.75
N PRO A 13 -7.88 15.58 -1.84
CA PRO A 13 -8.84 16.06 -0.84
C PRO A 13 -8.50 15.62 0.58
N TYR A 14 -8.12 14.35 0.77
CA TYR A 14 -7.72 13.83 2.08
C TYR A 14 -6.49 14.57 2.63
N LEU A 15 -5.41 14.68 1.85
CA LEU A 15 -4.18 15.36 2.26
C LEU A 15 -4.44 16.84 2.60
N TRP A 16 -5.22 17.55 1.78
CA TRP A 16 -5.61 18.94 2.06
C TRP A 16 -6.45 19.07 3.33
N SER A 17 -7.38 18.13 3.59
CA SER A 17 -8.15 18.12 4.85
C SER A 17 -7.28 17.97 6.09
N LYS A 18 -6.08 17.39 5.94
CA LYS A 18 -5.06 17.27 6.98
C LYS A 18 -4.07 18.44 7.00
N GLY A 19 -4.28 19.46 6.18
CA GLY A 19 -3.39 20.62 6.04
C GLY A 19 -2.06 20.31 5.34
N ILE A 20 -1.90 19.12 4.77
CA ILE A 20 -0.68 18.68 4.12
C ILE A 20 -0.55 19.39 2.76
N LYS A 21 0.63 19.97 2.50
CA LYS A 21 0.97 20.65 1.24
C LYS A 21 2.32 20.20 0.67
N HIS A 22 3.11 19.52 1.48
CA HIS A 22 4.40 18.95 1.11
C HIS A 22 4.38 17.45 1.41
N ILE A 23 4.95 16.68 0.49
CA ILE A 23 5.19 15.26 0.65
C ILE A 23 6.70 15.08 0.52
N ASP A 24 7.36 14.66 1.60
CA ASP A 24 8.81 14.49 1.60
C ASP A 24 9.23 13.39 0.61
N TYR A 25 8.53 12.26 0.66
CA TYR A 25 8.80 11.09 -0.18
C TYR A 25 7.52 10.60 -0.87
N LEU A 26 7.56 10.56 -2.20
CA LEU A 26 6.50 9.97 -3.02
C LEU A 26 7.00 8.66 -3.63
N VAL A 27 6.44 7.53 -3.19
CA VAL A 27 6.93 6.21 -3.57
C VAL A 27 6.08 5.58 -4.67
N LEU A 28 6.72 5.11 -5.73
CA LEU A 28 6.12 4.27 -6.77
C LEU A 28 6.64 2.83 -6.65
N SER A 29 5.75 1.89 -6.31
CA SER A 29 6.09 0.46 -6.18
C SER A 29 6.54 -0.13 -7.52
N HIS A 30 5.72 -0.03 -8.55
CA HIS A 30 5.98 -0.42 -9.93
C HIS A 30 5.12 0.44 -10.88
N ALA A 31 5.41 0.38 -12.17
CA ALA A 31 4.91 1.37 -13.13
C ALA A 31 3.54 1.03 -13.77
N HIS A 32 2.64 0.32 -13.08
CA HIS A 32 1.28 0.12 -13.59
C HIS A 32 0.34 1.31 -13.36
N PRO A 33 -0.67 1.54 -14.22
CA PRO A 33 -1.53 2.73 -14.17
C PRO A 33 -2.24 2.98 -12.84
N ASP A 34 -2.63 1.94 -12.12
CA ASP A 34 -3.28 2.04 -10.82
C ASP A 34 -2.30 2.36 -9.66
N HIS A 35 -0.99 2.32 -9.92
CA HIS A 35 0.06 2.71 -8.97
C HIS A 35 0.65 4.09 -9.27
N TYR A 36 0.84 4.48 -10.54
CA TYR A 36 1.35 5.82 -10.87
C TYR A 36 0.27 6.85 -11.23
N GLY A 37 -0.92 6.43 -11.67
CA GLY A 37 -1.89 7.30 -12.34
C GLY A 37 -2.30 8.50 -11.49
N GLY A 38 -2.72 8.26 -10.23
CA GLY A 38 -3.08 9.33 -9.30
C GLY A 38 -1.89 10.18 -8.85
N LEU A 39 -0.67 9.68 -8.95
CA LEU A 39 0.53 10.41 -8.54
C LEU A 39 0.82 11.61 -9.46
N ILE A 40 0.37 11.56 -10.72
CA ILE A 40 0.49 12.69 -11.66
C ILE A 40 -0.25 13.91 -11.13
N TYR A 41 -1.48 13.72 -10.63
CA TYR A 41 -2.26 14.79 -10.02
C TYR A 41 -1.65 15.27 -8.71
N VAL A 42 -1.13 14.34 -7.89
CA VAL A 42 -0.46 14.69 -6.64
C VAL A 42 0.78 15.57 -6.92
N MET A 43 1.62 15.23 -7.88
CA MET A 43 2.78 16.04 -8.28
C MET A 43 2.39 17.45 -8.79
N ASP A 44 1.17 17.62 -9.30
CA ASP A 44 0.69 18.94 -9.73
C ASP A 44 0.28 19.86 -8.59
N ASN A 45 -0.12 19.28 -7.48
CA ASN A 45 -0.86 19.97 -6.43
C ASN A 45 -0.14 20.01 -5.09
N PHE A 46 0.94 19.26 -4.95
CA PHE A 46 1.76 19.18 -3.74
C PHE A 46 3.22 19.41 -4.09
N LYS A 47 3.96 20.03 -3.18
CA LYS A 47 5.43 20.07 -3.28
C LYS A 47 5.95 18.67 -2.98
N ILE A 48 6.72 18.07 -3.87
CA ILE A 48 7.35 16.77 -3.66
C ILE A 48 8.83 16.96 -3.33
N GLY A 49 9.31 16.34 -2.26
CA GLY A 49 10.73 16.34 -1.89
C GLY A 49 11.53 15.49 -2.86
N GLU A 50 11.27 14.18 -2.86
CA GLU A 50 11.83 13.24 -3.83
C GLU A 50 10.90 12.06 -4.11
N ILE A 51 11.24 11.30 -5.16
CA ILE A 51 10.49 10.13 -5.60
C ILE A 51 11.35 8.87 -5.46
N TRP A 52 10.81 7.87 -4.78
CA TRP A 52 11.42 6.54 -4.68
C TRP A 52 10.73 5.58 -5.62
N PHE A 53 11.50 4.74 -6.32
CA PHE A 53 10.96 3.73 -7.23
C PHE A 53 11.93 2.56 -7.41
N ASN A 54 11.46 1.49 -8.04
CA ASN A 54 12.22 0.25 -8.27
C ASN A 54 13.22 0.31 -9.43
N GLY A 55 13.46 1.47 -10.03
CA GLY A 55 14.38 1.60 -11.18
C GLY A 55 13.79 1.15 -12.53
N ARG A 56 12.58 0.61 -12.56
CA ARG A 56 11.90 0.17 -13.79
C ARG A 56 10.93 1.25 -14.29
N SER A 57 10.79 1.34 -15.61
CA SER A 57 9.81 2.21 -16.27
C SER A 57 9.22 1.50 -17.47
N ILE A 58 7.95 1.77 -17.76
CA ILE A 58 7.26 1.24 -18.94
C ILE A 58 6.82 2.40 -19.84
N PRO A 59 6.65 2.19 -21.17
CA PRO A 59 6.21 3.24 -22.08
C PRO A 59 4.92 3.96 -21.63
N GLU A 60 3.98 3.21 -21.06
CA GLU A 60 2.68 3.70 -20.58
C GLU A 60 2.82 4.71 -19.43
N ALA A 61 3.86 4.57 -18.61
CA ALA A 61 4.19 5.50 -17.52
C ALA A 61 4.98 6.73 -18.01
N GLY A 62 5.14 6.92 -19.33
CA GLY A 62 5.94 8.01 -19.90
C GLY A 62 5.51 9.41 -19.44
N GLU A 63 4.20 9.65 -19.26
CA GLU A 63 3.71 10.94 -18.75
C GLU A 63 4.19 11.21 -17.32
N PHE A 64 4.14 10.19 -16.46
CA PHE A 64 4.60 10.29 -15.08
C PHE A 64 6.08 10.67 -15.02
N PHE A 65 6.95 9.93 -15.74
CA PHE A 65 8.38 10.22 -15.75
C PHE A 65 8.73 11.55 -16.45
N ARG A 66 7.98 11.95 -17.47
CA ARG A 66 8.10 13.28 -18.08
C ARG A 66 7.83 14.38 -17.06
N LYS A 67 6.77 14.24 -16.26
CA LYS A 67 6.43 15.22 -15.22
C LYS A 67 7.48 15.32 -14.12
N ILE A 68 8.07 14.20 -13.69
CA ILE A 68 9.21 14.20 -12.77
C ILE A 68 10.35 15.07 -13.33
N LYS A 69 10.69 14.87 -14.60
CA LYS A 69 11.76 15.62 -15.29
C LYS A 69 11.42 17.11 -15.42
N GLU A 70 10.21 17.45 -15.84
CA GLU A 70 9.76 18.84 -16.02
C GLU A 70 9.74 19.64 -14.72
N ARG A 71 9.47 18.96 -13.59
CA ARG A 71 9.43 19.57 -12.26
C ARG A 71 10.77 19.46 -11.52
N GLU A 72 11.78 18.86 -12.14
CA GLU A 72 13.11 18.65 -11.56
C GLU A 72 13.06 17.94 -10.19
N ILE A 73 12.11 17.01 -10.01
CA ILE A 73 11.96 16.28 -8.75
C ILE A 73 13.07 15.22 -8.66
N PRO A 74 13.89 15.20 -7.59
CA PRO A 74 14.88 14.16 -7.36
C PRO A 74 14.25 12.77 -7.38
N LYS A 75 14.93 11.80 -8.01
CA LYS A 75 14.50 10.41 -8.06
C LYS A 75 15.59 9.49 -7.52
N ILE A 76 15.21 8.58 -6.63
CA ILE A 76 16.09 7.60 -6.02
C ILE A 76 15.60 6.21 -6.40
N VAL A 77 16.50 5.40 -6.96
CA VAL A 77 16.26 3.98 -7.19
C VAL A 77 16.55 3.27 -5.89
N LEU A 78 15.54 2.61 -5.33
CA LEU A 78 15.70 1.79 -4.14
C LEU A 78 15.84 0.32 -4.53
N LYS A 79 16.70 -0.40 -3.80
CA LYS A 79 16.92 -1.83 -3.96
C LYS A 79 17.09 -2.53 -2.62
N ARG A 80 16.91 -3.85 -2.64
CA ARG A 80 17.01 -4.72 -1.47
C ARG A 80 18.31 -4.46 -0.71
N GLY A 81 18.18 -4.24 0.59
CA GLY A 81 19.31 -3.96 1.48
C GLY A 81 19.52 -2.48 1.76
N ASP A 82 18.92 -1.57 0.98
CA ASP A 82 18.87 -0.16 1.33
C ASP A 82 18.08 0.04 2.64
N VAL A 83 18.58 0.94 3.48
CA VAL A 83 17.98 1.33 4.75
C VAL A 83 17.95 2.85 4.80
N LEU A 84 16.77 3.41 5.08
CA LEU A 84 16.58 4.84 5.27
C LEU A 84 16.16 5.07 6.71
N GLU A 85 17.00 5.77 7.46
CA GLU A 85 16.78 6.06 8.88
C GLU A 85 16.15 7.46 9.03
N ALA A 86 15.04 7.52 9.75
CA ALA A 86 14.46 8.73 10.30
C ALA A 86 14.58 8.70 11.83
N GLU A 87 14.26 9.81 12.50
CA GLU A 87 14.42 9.91 13.96
C GLU A 87 13.60 8.85 14.73
N GLU A 88 12.40 8.52 14.25
CA GLU A 88 11.43 7.67 14.95
C GLU A 88 11.14 6.33 14.25
N TYR A 89 11.61 6.16 13.02
CA TYR A 89 11.37 4.96 12.23
C TYR A 89 12.48 4.72 11.22
N LYS A 90 12.56 3.50 10.72
CA LYS A 90 13.39 3.14 9.56
C LYS A 90 12.55 2.53 8.46
N VAL A 91 12.98 2.73 7.23
CA VAL A 91 12.43 2.09 6.04
C VAL A 91 13.46 1.09 5.53
N LEU A 92 13.11 -0.19 5.56
CA LEU A 92 13.91 -1.28 5.00
C LEU A 92 13.39 -1.62 3.61
N VAL A 93 14.27 -1.64 2.63
CA VAL A 93 13.93 -2.09 1.28
C VAL A 93 14.21 -3.59 1.18
N LEU A 94 13.16 -4.38 0.95
CA LEU A 94 13.24 -5.84 0.91
C LEU A 94 13.19 -6.40 -0.53
N HIS A 95 12.76 -5.61 -1.50
CA HIS A 95 12.65 -6.00 -2.92
C HIS A 95 12.60 -4.75 -3.81
N PRO A 96 13.07 -4.80 -5.08
CA PRO A 96 13.81 -5.88 -5.74
C PRO A 96 15.31 -5.84 -5.47
N TYR A 97 16.06 -6.87 -5.88
CA TYR A 97 17.53 -6.84 -5.99
C TYR A 97 17.95 -6.79 -7.46
N ASP A 98 19.19 -6.38 -7.75
CA ASP A 98 19.64 -6.03 -9.11
C ASP A 98 19.49 -7.20 -10.12
N GLU A 99 19.77 -8.44 -9.68
CA GLU A 99 19.67 -9.66 -10.52
C GLU A 99 18.29 -10.33 -10.47
N PHE A 100 17.30 -9.74 -9.81
CA PHE A 100 15.97 -10.32 -9.76
C PHE A 100 15.33 -10.37 -11.15
N PHE A 101 14.76 -11.53 -11.48
CA PHE A 101 13.97 -11.74 -12.69
C PHE A 101 12.81 -12.69 -12.35
N ALA A 102 11.57 -12.23 -12.58
CA ALA A 102 10.38 -13.00 -12.25
C ALA A 102 10.16 -14.17 -13.23
N GLY A 103 10.27 -13.91 -14.54
CA GLY A 103 10.15 -14.95 -15.57
C GLY A 103 8.79 -15.64 -15.58
N SER A 104 7.72 -14.90 -15.32
CA SER A 104 6.37 -15.44 -15.21
C SER A 104 5.86 -15.93 -16.56
N SER A 105 5.18 -17.08 -16.56
CA SER A 105 4.47 -17.58 -17.75
C SER A 105 3.31 -16.66 -18.19
N ARG A 106 2.93 -15.67 -17.37
CA ARG A 106 1.92 -14.66 -17.67
C ARG A 106 2.47 -13.43 -18.38
N GLY A 107 3.78 -13.39 -18.63
CA GLY A 107 4.44 -12.38 -19.45
C GLY A 107 4.80 -11.09 -18.69
N GLU A 108 5.29 -10.11 -19.44
CA GLU A 108 5.95 -8.91 -18.90
C GLU A 108 5.11 -8.12 -17.89
N PHE A 109 3.78 -8.06 -18.07
CA PHE A 109 2.89 -7.37 -17.12
C PHE A 109 2.95 -8.02 -15.73
N SER A 110 3.00 -9.35 -15.66
CA SER A 110 3.14 -10.11 -14.41
C SER A 110 4.55 -9.97 -13.82
N ASP A 111 5.57 -9.85 -14.67
CA ASP A 111 6.93 -9.59 -14.22
C ASP A 111 7.07 -8.18 -13.62
N GLN A 112 6.45 -7.17 -14.22
CA GLN A 112 6.43 -5.80 -13.72
C GLN A 112 5.75 -5.69 -12.35
N ASN A 113 4.68 -6.46 -12.11
CA ASN A 113 4.08 -6.62 -10.79
C ASN A 113 5.10 -7.16 -9.78
N SER A 114 5.80 -8.23 -10.16
CA SER A 114 6.83 -8.87 -9.33
C SER A 114 8.07 -8.02 -9.12
N ASP A 115 8.32 -6.98 -9.92
CA ASP A 115 9.38 -5.99 -9.71
C ASP A 115 9.02 -4.92 -8.66
N SER A 116 7.82 -4.98 -8.05
CA SER A 116 7.34 -3.99 -7.07
C SER A 116 8.33 -3.72 -5.94
N LEU A 117 8.54 -2.45 -5.56
CA LEU A 117 9.20 -2.15 -4.29
C LEU A 117 8.44 -2.79 -3.12
N VAL A 118 9.16 -3.56 -2.32
CA VAL A 118 8.67 -4.06 -1.03
C VAL A 118 9.40 -3.29 0.07
N LEU A 119 8.64 -2.51 0.82
CA LEU A 119 9.15 -1.66 1.88
C LEU A 119 8.58 -2.12 3.22
N LYS A 120 9.45 -2.25 4.22
CA LYS A 120 9.04 -2.39 5.61
C LYS A 120 9.33 -1.09 6.35
N ILE A 121 8.30 -0.47 6.90
CA ILE A 121 8.45 0.66 7.83
C ILE A 121 8.40 0.07 9.23
N GLU A 122 9.44 0.34 10.04
CA GLU A 122 9.58 -0.18 11.40
C GLU A 122 9.89 0.96 12.36
N SER A 123 9.06 1.12 13.38
CA SER A 123 9.32 1.91 14.58
C SER A 123 9.40 0.98 15.79
N ASP A 124 9.61 1.54 16.99
CA ASP A 124 9.58 0.77 18.24
C ASP A 124 8.19 0.18 18.54
N ASP A 125 7.13 0.82 18.04
CA ASP A 125 5.74 0.49 18.35
C ASP A 125 5.08 -0.43 17.32
N LEU A 126 5.51 -0.36 16.05
CA LEU A 126 4.79 -0.97 14.94
C LEU A 126 5.71 -1.26 13.74
N SER A 127 5.41 -2.34 13.04
CA SER A 127 5.97 -2.64 11.72
C SER A 127 4.90 -2.86 10.64
N VAL A 128 5.07 -2.18 9.50
CA VAL A 128 4.14 -2.23 8.37
C VAL A 128 4.88 -2.65 7.10
N LEU A 129 4.39 -3.69 6.43
CA LEU A 129 4.91 -4.17 5.15
C LEU A 129 4.05 -3.68 3.98
N PHE A 130 4.63 -2.86 3.12
CA PHE A 130 4.06 -2.46 1.84
C PHE A 130 4.65 -3.34 0.74
N THR A 131 3.78 -4.08 0.05
CA THR A 131 4.21 -5.15 -0.86
C THR A 131 4.04 -4.82 -2.34
N GLY A 132 3.45 -3.65 -2.68
CA GLY A 132 3.02 -3.37 -4.05
C GLY A 132 2.14 -4.49 -4.59
N ASP A 133 2.44 -4.94 -5.80
CA ASP A 133 1.73 -6.03 -6.45
C ASP A 133 2.62 -7.25 -6.68
N ILE A 134 3.60 -7.49 -5.79
CA ILE A 134 4.40 -8.71 -5.88
C ILE A 134 3.51 -9.94 -6.04
N GLU A 135 3.95 -10.85 -6.91
CA GLU A 135 3.30 -12.13 -7.13
C GLU A 135 4.21 -13.27 -6.65
N LYS A 136 3.78 -14.51 -6.87
CA LYS A 136 4.41 -15.72 -6.36
C LYS A 136 5.94 -15.75 -6.61
N GLU A 137 6.39 -15.31 -7.77
CA GLU A 137 7.79 -15.30 -8.19
C GLU A 137 8.68 -14.44 -7.24
N ALA A 138 8.19 -13.26 -6.87
CA ALA A 138 8.86 -12.40 -5.89
C ALA A 138 8.70 -12.92 -4.45
N GLU A 139 7.52 -13.45 -4.10
CA GLU A 139 7.25 -14.03 -2.79
C GLU A 139 8.17 -15.21 -2.46
N GLU A 140 8.42 -16.09 -3.43
CA GLU A 140 9.34 -17.23 -3.30
C GLU A 140 10.77 -16.79 -2.96
N ASN A 141 11.21 -15.65 -3.48
CA ASN A 141 12.49 -15.07 -3.10
C ASN A 141 12.45 -14.45 -1.70
N LEU A 142 11.35 -13.77 -1.36
CA LEU A 142 11.20 -13.01 -0.13
C LEU A 142 11.11 -13.89 1.11
N VAL A 143 10.46 -15.06 1.04
CA VAL A 143 10.29 -15.96 2.21
C VAL A 143 11.61 -16.32 2.89
N HIS A 144 12.72 -16.30 2.15
CA HIS A 144 14.06 -16.56 2.69
C HIS A 144 14.56 -15.46 3.64
N LEU A 145 14.00 -14.25 3.58
CA LEU A 145 14.34 -13.15 4.49
C LEU A 145 13.79 -13.35 5.91
N SER A 146 12.86 -14.31 6.10
CA SER A 146 12.38 -14.82 7.40
C SER A 146 12.10 -13.70 8.43
N LYS A 147 13.01 -13.47 9.38
CA LYS A 147 12.85 -12.48 10.46
C LYS A 147 12.60 -11.06 9.95
N TRP A 148 13.11 -10.72 8.77
CA TRP A 148 12.95 -9.38 8.20
C TRP A 148 11.56 -9.16 7.60
N LEU A 149 10.85 -10.23 7.21
CA LEU A 149 9.48 -10.14 6.70
C LEU A 149 8.43 -9.99 7.80
N LYS A 150 8.73 -10.47 9.02
CA LYS A 150 7.79 -10.38 10.13
C LYS A 150 7.32 -8.95 10.32
N SER A 151 6.02 -8.73 10.20
CA SER A 151 5.42 -7.40 10.28
C SER A 151 4.04 -7.47 10.91
N ASP A 152 3.69 -6.52 11.77
CA ASP A 152 2.41 -6.50 12.48
C ASP A 152 1.25 -6.26 11.50
N ILE A 153 1.49 -5.39 10.51
CA ILE A 153 0.52 -5.02 9.48
C ILE A 153 1.11 -5.28 8.10
N ILE A 154 0.28 -5.82 7.19
CA ILE A 154 0.59 -5.91 5.77
C ILE A 154 -0.44 -5.15 4.93
N LYS A 155 0.02 -4.31 4.00
CA LYS A 155 -0.79 -3.98 2.82
C LYS A 155 -0.73 -5.19 1.89
N VAL A 156 -1.85 -5.89 1.75
CA VAL A 156 -1.96 -7.14 0.99
C VAL A 156 -1.52 -6.93 -0.46
N PRO A 157 -0.65 -7.80 -1.00
CA PRO A 157 -0.11 -7.65 -2.34
C PRO A 157 -1.20 -7.77 -3.40
N HIS A 158 -1.09 -6.96 -4.45
CA HIS A 158 -1.88 -7.08 -5.67
C HIS A 158 -3.39 -7.11 -5.40
N HIS A 159 -3.82 -6.26 -4.48
CA HIS A 159 -5.22 -6.11 -4.06
C HIS A 159 -5.86 -7.40 -3.54
N GLY A 160 -5.06 -8.42 -3.18
CA GLY A 160 -5.53 -9.74 -2.80
C GLY A 160 -5.92 -10.64 -3.98
N GLY A 161 -5.26 -10.49 -5.13
CA GLY A 161 -5.38 -11.39 -6.27
C GLY A 161 -4.96 -12.84 -5.97
N ARG A 162 -5.24 -13.78 -6.89
CA ARG A 162 -4.94 -15.22 -6.70
C ARG A 162 -3.46 -15.54 -6.88
N THR A 163 -2.75 -14.64 -7.54
CA THR A 163 -1.38 -14.79 -8.02
C THR A 163 -0.35 -14.37 -6.97
N SER A 164 -0.83 -13.76 -5.88
CA SER A 164 -0.07 -13.35 -4.71
C SER A 164 -0.63 -14.00 -3.43
N SER A 165 -0.04 -13.66 -2.30
CA SER A 165 -0.35 -14.16 -0.97
C SER A 165 -0.29 -15.68 -0.90
N SER A 166 0.83 -16.27 -1.34
CA SER A 166 1.11 -17.69 -1.14
C SER A 166 1.13 -18.03 0.36
N SER A 167 0.73 -19.24 0.73
CA SER A 167 0.68 -19.63 2.15
C SER A 167 2.05 -19.54 2.84
N ALA A 168 3.14 -19.79 2.11
CA ALA A 168 4.49 -19.65 2.63
C ALA A 168 4.83 -18.18 2.94
N PHE A 169 4.46 -17.26 2.05
CA PHE A 169 4.66 -15.83 2.24
C PHE A 169 3.82 -15.29 3.40
N VAL A 170 2.51 -15.58 3.42
CA VAL A 170 1.60 -15.16 4.50
C VAL A 170 2.11 -15.66 5.86
N LYS A 171 2.59 -16.90 5.93
CA LYS A 171 3.18 -17.47 7.15
C LYS A 171 4.50 -16.81 7.55
N ALA A 172 5.35 -16.47 6.59
CA ALA A 172 6.64 -15.82 6.85
C ALA A 172 6.47 -14.38 7.36
N VAL A 173 5.48 -13.65 6.83
CA VAL A 173 5.11 -12.31 7.32
C VAL A 173 4.44 -12.42 8.69
N GLY A 174 3.53 -13.39 8.87
CA GLY A 174 2.80 -13.61 10.12
C GLY A 174 2.10 -12.37 10.69
N PRO A 175 1.30 -11.63 9.89
CA PRO A 175 0.74 -10.36 10.32
C PRO A 175 -0.45 -10.54 11.27
N GLU A 176 -0.58 -9.62 12.22
CA GLU A 176 -1.78 -9.50 13.04
C GLU A 176 -2.93 -8.84 12.26
N THR A 177 -2.59 -7.96 11.31
CA THR A 177 -3.55 -7.24 10.48
C THR A 177 -3.17 -7.26 9.00
N ALA A 178 -4.16 -7.51 8.13
CA ALA A 178 -4.02 -7.44 6.68
C ALA A 178 -5.00 -6.40 6.09
N VAL A 179 -4.46 -5.40 5.40
CA VAL A 179 -5.24 -4.33 4.75
C VAL A 179 -5.24 -4.53 3.24
N VAL A 180 -6.42 -4.72 2.66
CA VAL A 180 -6.62 -4.83 1.21
C VAL A 180 -7.13 -3.51 0.66
N SER A 181 -6.29 -2.86 -0.15
CA SER A 181 -6.70 -1.71 -0.95
C SER A 181 -7.41 -2.20 -2.20
N VAL A 182 -8.73 -2.00 -2.28
CA VAL A 182 -9.57 -2.41 -3.40
C VAL A 182 -10.78 -1.50 -3.56
N GLY A 183 -11.28 -1.35 -4.79
CA GLY A 183 -12.49 -0.60 -5.10
C GLY A 183 -13.76 -1.45 -5.03
N LYS A 184 -14.89 -0.81 -4.70
CA LYS A 184 -16.23 -1.43 -4.81
C LYS A 184 -16.48 -1.84 -6.27
N ASN A 185 -17.06 -3.04 -6.45
CA ASN A 185 -17.41 -3.59 -7.77
C ASN A 185 -16.22 -3.64 -8.76
N ASN A 186 -15.02 -3.91 -8.25
CA ASN A 186 -13.85 -4.07 -9.12
C ASN A 186 -14.04 -5.27 -10.07
N LEU A 187 -13.64 -5.12 -11.32
CA LEU A 187 -13.87 -6.11 -12.39
C LEU A 187 -13.08 -7.40 -12.20
N PHE A 188 -12.04 -7.36 -11.36
CA PHE A 188 -11.17 -8.51 -11.08
C PHE A 188 -11.73 -9.41 -9.98
N ASN A 189 -12.82 -9.03 -9.29
CA ASN A 189 -13.35 -9.73 -8.12
C ASN A 189 -12.29 -9.94 -7.01
N HIS A 190 -11.40 -8.95 -6.86
CA HIS A 190 -10.47 -8.86 -5.76
C HIS A 190 -11.16 -8.32 -4.48
N PRO A 191 -10.64 -8.64 -3.27
CA PRO A 191 -9.75 -9.77 -3.02
C PRO A 191 -10.45 -11.10 -3.27
N HIS A 192 -9.71 -12.10 -3.72
CA HIS A 192 -10.27 -13.43 -3.90
C HIS A 192 -10.45 -14.18 -2.58
N ALA A 193 -11.50 -15.00 -2.51
CA ALA A 193 -11.87 -15.74 -1.30
C ALA A 193 -10.73 -16.62 -0.75
N GLU A 194 -9.93 -17.24 -1.61
CA GLU A 194 -8.76 -18.02 -1.19
C GLU A 194 -7.70 -17.15 -0.51
N THR A 195 -7.45 -15.95 -1.03
CA THR A 195 -6.51 -14.99 -0.45
C THR A 195 -6.99 -14.52 0.91
N ILE A 196 -8.26 -14.15 1.03
CA ILE A 196 -8.90 -13.83 2.33
C ILE A 196 -8.70 -14.99 3.29
N LYS A 197 -9.02 -16.21 2.86
CA LYS A 197 -8.93 -17.41 3.69
C LYS A 197 -7.51 -17.63 4.22
N ARG A 198 -6.46 -17.45 3.40
CA ARG A 198 -5.07 -17.62 3.83
C ARG A 198 -4.69 -16.66 4.95
N TYR A 199 -5.07 -15.39 4.85
CA TYR A 199 -4.83 -14.42 5.92
C TYR A 199 -5.63 -14.74 7.18
N THR A 200 -6.94 -15.04 7.05
CA THR A 200 -7.76 -15.37 8.23
C THR A 200 -7.34 -16.66 8.91
N ASP A 201 -6.94 -17.69 8.15
CA ASP A 201 -6.41 -18.95 8.69
C ASP A 201 -5.07 -18.75 9.43
N SER A 202 -4.30 -17.73 9.05
CA SER A 202 -3.05 -17.35 9.73
C SER A 202 -3.28 -16.51 11.00
N GLY A 203 -4.53 -16.15 11.31
CA GLY A 203 -4.91 -15.36 12.48
C GLY A 203 -5.02 -13.85 12.24
N ALA A 204 -4.79 -13.38 11.00
CA ALA A 204 -4.82 -11.95 10.68
C ALA A 204 -6.26 -11.40 10.67
N LYS A 205 -6.45 -10.22 11.26
CA LYS A 205 -7.66 -9.41 11.09
C LYS A 205 -7.61 -8.72 9.73
N MET A 206 -8.68 -8.83 8.95
CA MET A 206 -8.74 -8.28 7.61
C MET A 206 -9.54 -6.98 7.53
N TYR A 207 -8.94 -5.95 6.96
CA TYR A 207 -9.60 -4.71 6.57
C TYR A 207 -9.57 -4.56 5.05
N ARG A 208 -10.67 -4.06 4.49
CA ARG A 208 -10.82 -3.81 3.05
C ARG A 208 -11.34 -2.40 2.81
N THR A 209 -10.73 -1.67 1.89
CA THR A 209 -11.13 -0.27 1.63
C THR A 209 -12.47 -0.14 0.92
N ASP A 210 -12.92 -1.17 0.20
CA ASP A 210 -14.25 -1.18 -0.42
C ASP A 210 -15.38 -1.37 0.61
N ALA A 211 -15.10 -2.07 1.71
CA ALA A 211 -16.05 -2.27 2.80
C ALA A 211 -15.97 -1.15 3.85
N HIS A 212 -14.76 -0.84 4.33
CA HIS A 212 -14.54 0.01 5.50
C HIS A 212 -14.07 1.44 5.15
N GLY A 213 -13.82 1.73 3.86
CA GLY A 213 -13.25 3.00 3.41
C GLY A 213 -11.78 3.17 3.81
N ALA A 214 -11.36 4.41 4.11
CA ALA A 214 -9.98 4.66 4.55
C ALA A 214 -9.68 3.88 5.84
N VAL A 215 -8.53 3.21 5.90
CA VAL A 215 -8.03 2.52 7.10
C VAL A 215 -6.88 3.34 7.65
N ILE A 216 -7.04 3.84 8.87
CA ILE A 216 -6.10 4.73 9.55
C ILE A 216 -5.49 3.93 10.70
N VAL A 217 -4.17 3.83 10.71
CA VAL A 217 -3.41 3.20 11.78
C VAL A 217 -2.67 4.30 12.53
N THR A 218 -2.82 4.34 13.85
CA THR A 218 -2.10 5.28 14.72
C THR A 218 -1.32 4.45 15.74
N ALA A 219 0.00 4.61 15.79
CA ALA A 219 0.87 3.92 16.73
C ALA A 219 1.37 4.90 17.79
N GLU A 220 1.17 4.56 19.06
CA GLU A 220 1.62 5.35 20.21
C GLU A 220 1.90 4.42 21.41
N ASN A 221 2.99 4.69 22.13
CA ASN A 221 3.32 4.09 23.43
C ASN A 221 3.37 2.54 23.43
N GLY A 222 4.00 1.93 22.43
CA GLY A 222 4.15 0.48 22.31
C GLY A 222 2.88 -0.25 21.86
N SER A 223 1.91 0.48 21.30
CA SER A 223 0.65 -0.08 20.81
C SER A 223 0.17 0.66 19.57
N TYR A 224 -0.79 0.09 18.84
CA TYR A 224 -1.44 0.77 17.73
C TYR A 224 -2.96 0.58 17.72
N GLU A 225 -3.68 1.59 17.27
CA GLU A 225 -5.12 1.59 17.03
C GLU A 225 -5.40 1.61 15.52
N ILE A 226 -6.45 0.89 15.10
CA ILE A 226 -6.96 0.94 13.73
C ILE A 226 -8.36 1.53 13.75
N ARG A 227 -8.56 2.60 12.98
CA ARG A 227 -9.87 3.20 12.71
C ARG A 227 -10.17 3.14 11.22
N THR A 228 -11.45 3.06 10.89
CA THR A 228 -11.92 3.04 9.51
C THR A 228 -12.84 4.22 9.22
N TYR A 229 -13.01 4.58 7.95
CA TYR A 229 -13.96 5.63 7.57
C TYR A 229 -15.39 5.26 7.98
N GLU A 230 -15.76 3.97 7.94
CA GLU A 230 -17.05 3.48 8.43
C GLU A 230 -17.29 3.76 9.93
N ASP A 231 -16.22 3.83 10.73
CA ASP A 231 -16.33 4.20 12.14
C ASP A 231 -16.76 5.66 12.32
N HIS A 232 -16.41 6.52 11.36
CA HIS A 232 -16.70 7.96 11.34
C HIS A 232 -17.90 8.35 10.46
N ALA A 233 -18.54 7.39 9.80
CA ALA A 233 -19.75 7.63 9.04
C ALA A 233 -20.95 7.67 9.99
N PHE A 234 -21.71 8.77 9.96
CA PHE A 234 -23.03 8.81 10.59
C PHE A 234 -23.89 7.68 10.04
N SER A 235 -24.41 6.84 10.93
CA SER A 235 -25.36 5.81 10.55
C SER A 235 -26.79 6.31 10.75
N LYS A 236 -27.73 5.77 9.99
CA LYS A 236 -29.14 6.01 10.25
C LYS A 236 -29.47 5.41 11.63
N VAL A 237 -30.01 6.22 12.53
CA VAL A 237 -30.34 5.79 13.90
C VAL A 237 -31.51 4.81 13.84
N ASN A 238 -31.24 3.53 14.11
CA ASN A 238 -32.27 2.50 14.25
C ASN A 238 -32.29 1.89 15.67
N SER A 239 -31.34 2.27 16.51
CA SER A 239 -31.20 1.83 17.89
C SER A 239 -30.50 2.88 18.75
N TRP A 240 -30.61 2.76 20.07
CA TRP A 240 -29.88 3.61 21.03
C TRP A 240 -28.36 3.52 20.89
N LYS A 241 -27.83 2.36 20.45
CA LYS A 241 -26.40 2.21 20.14
C LYS A 241 -25.98 3.07 18.94
N ASP A 242 -26.82 3.16 17.91
CA ASP A 242 -26.55 4.02 16.74
C ASP A 242 -26.59 5.50 17.12
N GLU A 243 -27.53 5.89 17.99
CA GLU A 243 -27.62 7.25 18.51
C GLU A 243 -26.38 7.63 19.33
N LEU A 244 -25.94 6.77 20.25
CA LEU A 244 -24.70 6.97 20.99
C LEU A 244 -23.46 7.03 20.09
N LYS A 245 -23.37 6.17 19.07
CA LYS A 245 -22.27 6.21 18.08
C LYS A 245 -22.23 7.56 17.38
N ASN A 246 -23.38 8.04 16.87
CA ASN A 246 -23.47 9.33 16.20
C ASN A 246 -23.14 10.52 17.14
N LEU A 247 -23.55 10.46 18.41
CA LEU A 247 -23.23 11.49 19.40
C LEU A 247 -21.73 11.52 19.72
N MET A 248 -21.07 10.36 19.85
CA MET A 248 -19.62 10.30 20.06
C MET A 248 -18.82 10.90 18.89
N LEU A 249 -19.35 10.80 17.67
CA LEU A 249 -18.78 11.42 16.46
C LEU A 249 -18.94 12.94 16.39
N LEU A 250 -19.81 13.55 17.19
CA LEU A 250 -19.97 15.02 17.25
C LEU A 250 -19.01 15.68 18.25
N ILE A 251 -18.35 14.89 19.10
CA ILE A 251 -17.53 15.36 20.22
C ILE A 251 -16.02 15.25 19.90
N HIS A 252 -15.67 14.65 18.75
CA HIS A 252 -14.31 14.50 18.21
C HIS A 252 -14.21 15.15 16.83
#